data_AF-A0A081R2C7-F1
#
_entry.id   AF-A0A081R2C7-F1
#
_cell.length_a   1.000
_cell.length_b   1.000
_cell.length_c   1.000
_cell.angle_alpha   90.00
_cell.angle_beta   90.00
_cell.angle_gamma   90.00
#
_symmetry.space_group_name_H-M   'P 1'
#
loop_
_entity.id
_entity.type
_entity.pdbx_description
1 polymer ?
#
loop_
_entity_poly.entity_id
_entity_poly.type
_entity_poly.pdbx_seq_one_letter_code
_entity_poly.pdbx_strand_id
1 'polypeptide(L)'
;MGVDFKLVLNDQEQLIYHCLNIVTLTNQVSTKIQHVVSTLPNLSSEGAYHDLISNSKTNGGLGSYYLKAQEFETLSEVLYRHAQNTYTQMVNTDKVLATSIANFLLEEPTTSAEYKEAIKKDPKGSVEQIMRSRQADAKESGAQ
;
A
#
# COMPACT_ATOMS: atom_id res chain seq x y z
N MET A 1 7.51 17.22 -0.74
CA MET A 1 7.49 17.16 0.74
C MET A 1 6.15 16.58 1.13
N GLY A 2 6.15 15.37 1.70
CA GLY A 2 4.93 14.69 2.12
C GLY A 2 4.28 15.43 3.30
N VAL A 3 2.95 15.41 3.35
CA VAL A 3 2.20 15.95 4.50
C VAL A 3 2.50 15.05 5.71
N ASP A 4 2.99 15.66 6.79
CA ASP A 4 3.27 14.91 8.01
C ASP A 4 1.95 14.68 8.77
N PHE A 5 1.29 13.56 8.47
CA PHE A 5 0.06 13.13 9.15
C PHE A 5 0.30 12.74 10.63
N LYS A 6 1.52 12.86 11.17
CA LYS A 6 1.80 12.68 12.61
C LYS A 6 0.89 13.50 13.51
N LEU A 7 0.44 14.68 13.08
CA LEU A 7 -0.44 15.52 13.89
C LEU A 7 -1.90 15.05 13.90
N VAL A 8 -2.27 14.12 13.02
CA VAL A 8 -3.63 13.58 12.89
C VAL A 8 -3.79 12.33 13.74
N LEU A 9 -2.80 11.44 13.75
CA LEU A 9 -2.87 10.11 14.39
C LEU A 9 -2.13 10.07 15.73
N ASN A 10 -2.65 9.30 16.70
CA ASN A 10 -1.89 8.95 17.91
C ASN A 10 -0.80 7.89 17.61
N ASP A 11 0.06 7.57 18.58
CA ASP A 11 1.22 6.69 18.34
C ASP A 11 0.82 5.27 17.87
N GLN A 12 -0.24 4.69 18.45
CA GLN A 12 -0.73 3.36 18.04
C GLN A 12 -1.37 3.42 16.63
N GLU A 13 -2.12 4.48 16.33
CA GLU A 13 -2.69 4.73 15.02
C GLU A 13 -1.60 4.95 13.95
N GLN A 14 -0.52 5.67 14.30
CA GLN A 14 0.64 5.86 13.43
C GLN A 14 1.35 4.54 13.13
N LEU A 15 1.53 3.67 14.13
CA LEU A 15 2.11 2.35 13.90
C LEU A 15 1.27 1.55 12.90
N ILE A 16 -0.05 1.49 13.09
CA ILE A 16 -0.96 0.76 12.19
C ILE A 16 -0.94 1.38 10.79
N TYR A 17 -0.92 2.72 10.69
CA TYR A 17 -0.79 3.44 9.43
C TYR A 17 0.51 3.07 8.68
N HIS A 18 1.64 3.02 9.39
CA HIS A 18 2.90 2.62 8.78
C HIS A 18 2.89 1.15 8.33
N CYS A 19 2.34 0.24 9.14
CA CYS A 19 2.17 -1.15 8.73
C CYS A 19 1.31 -1.28 7.46
N LEU A 20 0.21 -0.51 7.38
CA LEU A 20 -0.64 -0.47 6.19
C LEU A 20 0.11 0.04 4.96
N ASN A 21 0.88 1.13 5.10
CA ASN A 21 1.71 1.65 4.01
C ASN A 21 2.77 0.63 3.55
N ILE A 22 3.38 -0.11 4.47
CA ILE A 22 4.32 -1.18 4.12
C ILE A 22 3.62 -2.24 3.27
N VAL A 23 2.42 -2.70 3.66
CA VAL A 23 1.62 -3.63 2.86
C VAL A 23 1.41 -3.09 1.44
N THR A 24 0.95 -1.84 1.31
CA THR A 24 0.76 -1.21 -0.01
C THR A 24 2.04 -1.18 -0.85
N LEU A 25 3.17 -0.77 -0.26
CA LEU A 25 4.45 -0.71 -0.96
C LEU A 25 4.95 -2.09 -1.38
N THR A 26 4.81 -3.10 -0.52
CA THR A 26 5.21 -4.47 -0.84
C THR A 26 4.37 -5.07 -1.96
N ASN A 27 3.06 -4.81 -1.99
CA ASN A 27 2.19 -5.19 -3.10
C ASN A 27 2.62 -4.53 -4.43
N GLN A 28 2.98 -3.24 -4.40
CA GLN A 28 3.50 -2.55 -5.59
C GLN A 28 4.82 -3.16 -6.08
N VAL A 29 5.72 -3.51 -5.17
CA VAL A 29 7.00 -4.18 -5.50
C VAL A 29 6.74 -5.56 -6.11
N SER A 30 5.89 -6.36 -5.47
CA SER A 30 5.47 -7.69 -5.94
C SER A 30 4.91 -7.62 -7.37
N THR A 31 3.97 -6.68 -7.62
CA THR A 31 3.38 -6.43 -8.94
C THR A 31 4.41 -6.01 -9.98
N LYS A 32 5.33 -5.09 -9.64
CA LYS A 32 6.40 -4.65 -10.56
C LYS A 32 7.35 -5.79 -10.92
N ILE A 33 7.73 -6.60 -9.95
CA ILE A 33 8.60 -7.77 -10.18
C ILE A 33 7.87 -8.79 -11.05
N GLN A 34 6.60 -9.06 -10.78
CA GLN A 34 5.77 -9.94 -11.61
C GLN A 34 5.74 -9.49 -13.07
N HIS A 35 5.54 -8.19 -13.29
CA HIS A 35 5.56 -7.60 -14.63
C HIS A 35 6.92 -7.79 -15.31
N VAL A 36 8.04 -7.58 -14.60
CA VAL A 36 9.38 -7.83 -15.15
C VAL A 36 9.57 -9.32 -15.48
N VAL A 37 9.16 -10.22 -14.58
CA VAL A 37 9.24 -11.68 -14.80
C VAL A 37 8.45 -12.10 -16.04
N SER A 38 7.29 -11.50 -16.31
CA SER A 38 6.45 -11.85 -17.45
C SER A 38 6.89 -11.20 -18.77
N THR A 39 7.59 -10.07 -18.73
CA THR A 39 7.95 -9.29 -19.93
C THR A 39 9.41 -9.45 -20.36
N LEU A 40 10.34 -9.56 -19.42
CA LEU A 40 11.78 -9.61 -19.72
C LEU A 40 12.17 -10.84 -20.57
N PRO A 41 11.63 -12.05 -20.34
CA PRO A 41 11.90 -13.21 -21.21
C PRO A 41 11.39 -13.03 -22.65
N ASN A 42 10.42 -12.15 -22.89
CA ASN A 42 9.90 -11.90 -24.24
C ASN A 42 10.82 -10.99 -25.07
N LEU A 43 11.85 -10.38 -24.46
CA LEU A 43 12.85 -9.60 -25.20
C LEU A 43 13.77 -10.49 -26.05
N SER A 44 13.94 -11.76 -25.68
CA SER A 44 14.68 -12.76 -26.46
C SER A 44 14.03 -14.11 -26.25
N SER A 45 13.44 -14.69 -27.31
CA SER A 45 12.72 -15.96 -27.23
C SER A 45 13.65 -17.18 -27.04
N GLU A 46 14.95 -17.03 -27.31
CA GLU A 46 15.95 -18.10 -27.25
C GLU A 46 17.32 -17.54 -26.80
N GLY A 47 18.24 -18.46 -26.47
CA GLY A 47 19.66 -18.16 -26.22
C GLY A 47 20.03 -17.94 -24.75
N ALA A 48 21.33 -17.78 -24.49
CA ALA A 48 21.89 -17.73 -23.14
C ALA A 48 21.29 -16.64 -22.25
N TYR A 49 20.84 -15.52 -22.83
CA TYR A 49 20.14 -14.46 -22.10
C TYR A 49 18.75 -14.90 -21.62
N HIS A 50 17.98 -15.55 -22.50
CA HIS A 50 16.68 -16.12 -22.15
C HIS A 50 16.85 -17.14 -21.02
N ASP A 51 17.75 -18.11 -21.19
CA ASP A 51 18.00 -19.18 -20.22
C ASP A 51 18.47 -18.66 -18.86
N LEU A 52 19.32 -17.62 -18.84
CA LEU A 52 19.78 -16.97 -17.62
C LEU A 52 18.65 -16.29 -16.83
N ILE A 53 17.65 -15.74 -17.52
CA ILE A 53 16.59 -14.95 -16.90
C ILE A 53 15.38 -15.82 -16.53
N SER A 54 15.03 -16.78 -17.38
CA SER A 54 13.87 -17.66 -17.20
C SER A 54 14.19 -18.91 -16.36
N ASN A 55 15.41 -19.47 -16.47
CA ASN A 55 15.72 -20.83 -16.01
C ASN A 55 17.06 -20.97 -15.25
N SER A 56 17.66 -19.87 -14.80
CA SER A 56 18.94 -19.88 -14.09
C SER A 56 18.92 -20.88 -12.91
N LYS A 57 19.68 -21.97 -13.01
CA LYS A 57 19.90 -22.91 -11.90
C LYS A 57 20.91 -22.39 -10.86
N THR A 58 21.68 -21.36 -11.20
CA THR A 58 22.78 -20.81 -10.38
C THR A 58 22.35 -19.70 -9.42
N ASN A 59 21.27 -18.97 -9.74
CA ASN A 59 20.80 -17.80 -8.98
C ASN A 59 19.26 -17.78 -8.82
N GLY A 60 18.57 -18.88 -9.16
CA GLY A 60 17.13 -19.02 -8.98
C GLY A 60 16.24 -18.21 -9.93
N GLY A 61 16.83 -17.52 -10.91
CA GLY A 61 16.15 -16.72 -11.93
C GLY A 61 15.36 -15.54 -11.35
N LEU A 62 14.64 -14.82 -12.22
CA LEU A 62 13.74 -13.75 -11.76
C LEU A 62 12.58 -14.27 -10.90
N GLY A 63 12.20 -15.54 -11.07
CA GLY A 63 11.15 -16.17 -10.27
C GLY A 63 11.44 -16.19 -8.76
N SER A 64 12.70 -16.35 -8.34
CA SER A 64 13.07 -16.29 -6.92
C SER A 64 12.85 -14.90 -6.30
N TYR A 65 13.06 -13.83 -7.07
CA TYR A 65 12.77 -12.46 -6.61
C TYR A 65 11.28 -12.23 -6.44
N TYR A 66 10.47 -12.78 -7.34
CA TYR A 66 9.01 -12.73 -7.20
C TYR A 66 8.54 -13.46 -5.95
N LEU A 67 9.01 -14.68 -5.70
CA LEU A 67 8.68 -15.44 -4.49
C LEU A 67 9.04 -14.67 -3.22
N LYS A 68 10.26 -14.11 -3.14
CA LYS A 68 10.66 -13.29 -1.98
C LYS A 68 9.81 -12.03 -1.80
N ALA A 69 9.36 -11.41 -2.90
CA ALA A 69 8.48 -10.25 -2.82
C ALA A 69 7.10 -10.64 -2.27
N GLN A 70 6.55 -11.79 -2.70
CA GLN A 70 5.30 -12.34 -2.17
C GLN A 70 5.41 -12.73 -0.68
N GLU A 71 6.53 -13.33 -0.27
CA GLU A 71 6.81 -13.63 1.14
C GLU A 71 6.83 -12.34 1.97
N PHE A 72 7.50 -11.29 1.47
CA PHE A 72 7.58 -10.03 2.18
C PHE A 72 6.23 -9.29 2.25
N GLU A 73 5.43 -9.35 1.19
CA GLU A 73 4.03 -8.88 1.17
C GLU A 73 3.20 -9.60 2.23
N THR A 74 3.30 -10.93 2.29
CA THR A 74 2.59 -11.76 3.27
C THR A 74 2.98 -11.41 4.70
N LEU A 75 4.28 -11.29 4.99
CA LEU A 75 4.78 -10.92 6.32
C LEU A 75 4.31 -9.52 6.73
N SER A 76 4.26 -8.59 5.78
CA SER A 76 3.77 -7.23 6.01
C SER A 76 2.28 -7.23 6.36
N GLU A 77 1.47 -8.06 5.68
CA GLU A 77 0.05 -8.19 5.99
C GLU A 77 -0.19 -8.81 7.37
N VAL A 78 0.58 -9.85 7.72
CA VAL A 78 0.54 -10.46 9.06
C VAL A 78 0.90 -9.44 10.13
N LEU A 79 1.95 -8.63 9.91
CA LEU A 79 2.35 -7.57 10.84
C LEU A 79 1.25 -6.52 11.00
N TYR A 80 0.64 -6.07 9.90
CA TYR A 80 -0.47 -5.12 9.93
C TYR A 80 -1.67 -5.66 10.73
N ARG A 81 -2.12 -6.88 10.41
CA ARG A 81 -3.22 -7.53 11.12
C ARG A 81 -2.90 -7.74 12.59
N HIS A 82 -1.66 -8.10 12.92
CA HIS A 82 -1.21 -8.26 14.30
C HIS A 82 -1.27 -6.93 15.06
N ALA A 83 -0.71 -5.85 14.49
CA ALA A 83 -0.75 -4.52 15.10
C ALA A 83 -2.20 -4.02 15.29
N GLN A 84 -3.05 -4.20 14.28
CA GLN A 84 -4.47 -3.85 14.35
C GLN A 84 -5.15 -4.62 15.48
N ASN A 85 -5.00 -5.95 15.53
CA ASN A 85 -5.62 -6.80 16.54
C ASN A 85 -5.16 -6.46 17.96
N THR A 86 -3.87 -6.18 18.15
CA THR A 86 -3.31 -5.81 19.46
C THR A 86 -3.92 -4.52 19.99
N TYR A 87 -4.22 -3.56 19.11
CA TYR A 87 -4.73 -2.25 19.51
C TYR A 87 -6.20 -2.00 19.16
N THR A 88 -6.98 -3.02 18.80
CA THR A 88 -8.36 -2.90 18.28
C THR A 88 -9.27 -2.00 19.11
N GLN A 89 -9.15 -2.02 20.45
CA GLN A 89 -9.98 -1.20 21.35
C GLN A 89 -9.38 0.18 21.66
N MET A 90 -8.15 0.43 21.24
CA MET A 90 -7.37 1.64 21.58
C MET A 90 -7.19 2.59 20.39
N VAL A 91 -7.59 2.17 19.18
CA VAL A 91 -7.34 2.91 17.93
C VAL A 91 -8.59 3.07 17.10
N ASN A 92 -8.72 4.23 16.45
CA ASN A 92 -9.75 4.42 15.44
C ASN A 92 -9.24 3.93 14.08
N THR A 93 -9.58 2.69 13.71
CA THR A 93 -9.16 2.10 12.42
C THR A 93 -9.66 2.89 11.22
N ASP A 94 -10.89 3.43 11.26
CA ASP A 94 -11.45 4.25 10.18
C ASP A 94 -10.60 5.49 9.92
N LYS A 95 -10.09 6.10 10.99
CA LYS A 95 -9.20 7.26 10.93
C LYS A 95 -7.84 6.90 10.33
N VAL A 96 -7.29 5.74 10.67
CA VAL A 96 -6.05 5.23 10.05
C VAL A 96 -6.25 5.00 8.55
N LEU A 97 -7.34 4.35 8.16
CA LEU A 97 -7.69 4.12 6.75
C LEU A 97 -7.90 5.43 5.99
N ALA A 98 -8.65 6.38 6.56
CA ALA A 98 -8.87 7.69 5.95
C ALA A 98 -7.57 8.48 5.80
N THR A 99 -6.63 8.35 6.73
CA THR A 99 -5.30 8.94 6.63
C THR A 99 -4.48 8.31 5.50
N SER A 100 -4.54 6.98 5.33
CA SER A 100 -3.94 6.28 4.18
C SER A 100 -4.52 6.75 2.86
N ILE A 101 -5.84 6.90 2.76
CA ILE A 101 -6.51 7.44 1.56
C ILE A 101 -6.08 8.88 1.28
N ALA A 102 -6.06 9.75 2.28
CA ALA A 102 -5.61 11.13 2.11
C ALA A 102 -4.17 11.18 1.57
N ASN A 103 -3.27 10.33 2.10
CA ASN A 103 -1.90 10.24 1.60
C ASN A 103 -1.85 9.70 0.16
N PHE A 104 -2.62 8.66 -0.15
CA PHE A 104 -2.72 8.12 -1.51
C PHE A 104 -3.16 9.19 -2.51
N LEU A 105 -4.19 9.98 -2.19
CA LEU A 105 -4.69 11.05 -3.06
C LEU A 105 -3.66 12.16 -3.31
N LEU A 106 -2.75 12.41 -2.38
CA LEU A 106 -1.64 13.36 -2.57
C LEU A 106 -0.64 12.85 -3.62
N GLU A 107 -0.36 11.56 -3.62
CA GLU A 107 0.59 10.90 -4.52
C GLU A 107 -0.01 10.62 -5.90
N GLU A 108 -1.31 10.37 -5.97
CA GLU A 108 -2.02 9.98 -7.17
C GLU A 108 -1.97 11.07 -8.26
N PRO A 109 -1.42 10.82 -9.46
CA PRO A 109 -1.26 11.83 -10.50
C PRO A 109 -2.58 12.42 -11.03
N THR A 110 -3.65 11.63 -10.95
CA THR A 110 -4.98 11.99 -11.48
C THR A 110 -5.79 12.87 -10.54
N THR A 111 -5.39 12.98 -9.26
CA THR A 111 -6.03 13.88 -8.29
C THR A 111 -5.75 15.35 -8.64
N SER A 112 -6.80 16.18 -8.62
CA SER A 112 -6.67 17.61 -8.95
C SER A 112 -5.74 18.35 -7.98
N ALA A 113 -4.99 19.33 -8.52
CA ALA A 113 -4.05 20.13 -7.72
C ALA A 113 -4.77 20.88 -6.57
N GLU A 114 -5.97 21.40 -6.82
CA GLU A 114 -6.80 22.07 -5.81
C GLU A 114 -7.14 21.14 -4.64
N TYR A 115 -7.46 19.89 -4.93
CA TYR A 115 -7.78 18.90 -3.89
C TYR A 115 -6.53 18.50 -3.10
N LYS A 116 -5.39 18.36 -3.77
CA LYS A 116 -4.09 18.12 -3.10
C LYS A 116 -3.72 19.27 -2.17
N GLU A 117 -3.92 20.52 -2.60
CA GLU A 117 -3.68 21.70 -1.77
C GLU A 117 -4.66 21.79 -0.59
N ALA A 118 -5.93 21.41 -0.78
CA ALA A 118 -6.90 21.33 0.31
C ALA A 118 -6.45 20.35 1.40
N ILE A 119 -5.99 19.15 1.02
CA ILE A 119 -5.47 18.15 1.96
C ILE A 119 -4.23 18.67 2.69
N LYS A 120 -3.31 19.34 1.99
CA LYS A 120 -2.11 19.92 2.61
C LYS A 120 -2.44 21.03 3.60
N LYS A 121 -3.46 21.84 3.30
CA LYS A 121 -3.85 23.00 4.12
C LYS A 121 -4.63 22.59 5.37
N ASP A 122 -5.50 21.58 5.26
CA ASP A 122 -6.24 21.02 6.40
C ASP A 122 -6.25 19.47 6.36
N PRO A 123 -5.17 18.83 6.82
CA PRO A 123 -5.08 17.37 6.85
C PRO A 123 -6.12 16.72 7.77
N LYS A 124 -6.48 17.37 8.89
CA LYS A 124 -7.43 16.82 9.87
C LYS A 124 -8.85 16.85 9.33
N GLY A 125 -9.31 18.00 8.83
CA GLY A 125 -10.64 18.13 8.24
C GLY A 125 -10.82 17.21 7.03
N SER A 126 -9.77 17.06 6.22
CA SER A 126 -9.79 16.14 5.07
C SER A 126 -9.95 14.68 5.50
N VAL A 127 -9.21 14.24 6.52
CA VAL A 127 -9.35 12.87 7.08
C VAL A 127 -10.75 12.65 7.65
N GLU A 128 -11.30 13.60 8.40
CA GLU A 128 -12.67 13.52 8.93
C GLU A 128 -13.73 13.44 7.82
N GLN A 129 -13.56 14.21 6.74
CA GLN A 129 -14.47 14.18 5.59
C GLN A 129 -14.43 12.83 4.88
N ILE A 130 -13.24 12.26 4.67
CA ILE A 130 -13.06 10.94 4.07
C ILE A 130 -13.73 9.87 4.95
N MET A 131 -13.55 9.91 6.27
CA MET A 131 -14.22 9.01 7.20
C MET A 131 -15.75 9.08 7.07
N ARG A 132 -16.32 10.29 7.09
CA ARG A 132 -17.77 10.48 6.99
C ARG A 132 -18.34 9.96 5.68
N SER A 133 -17.64 10.19 4.58
CA SER A 133 -18.05 9.73 3.25
C SER A 133 -18.12 8.19 3.22
N ARG A 134 -17.09 7.51 3.74
CA ARG A 134 -17.07 6.05 3.82
C ARG A 134 -18.16 5.46 4.72
N GLN A 135 -18.46 6.13 5.84
CA GLN A 135 -19.53 5.71 6.74
C GLN A 135 -20.93 5.90 6.12
N ALA A 136 -21.11 6.90 5.25
CA ALA A 136 -22.33 7.06 4.48
C ALA A 136 -22.46 5.95 3.43
N ASP A 137 -21.39 5.67 2.67
CA ASP A 137 -21.36 4.61 1.65
C ASP A 137 -21.68 3.23 2.25
N ALA A 138 -21.13 2.91 3.42
CA ALA A 138 -21.40 1.65 4.11
C ALA A 138 -22.86 1.50 4.58
N LYS A 139 -23.51 2.62 4.96
CA LYS A 139 -24.93 2.64 5.34
C LYS A 139 -25.84 2.48 4.13
N GLU A 140 -25.48 3.06 3.00
CA GLU A 140 -26.22 2.90 1.74
C GLU A 140 -26.02 1.51 1.12
N SER A 141 -24.86 0.88 1.29
CA SER A 141 -24.56 -0.45 0.76
C SER A 141 -25.14 -1.61 1.59
N GLY A 142 -25.79 -1.35 2.72
CA GLY A 142 -26.44 -2.36 3.57
C GLY A 142 -25.49 -3.37 4.23
N ALA A 143 -24.18 -3.08 4.30
CA ALA A 143 -23.21 -3.94 4.98
C ALA A 143 -23.22 -3.62 6.49
N GLN A 144 -24.09 -4.33 7.22
CA GLN A 144 -24.03 -4.44 8.69
C GLN A 144 -23.24 -5.68 9.09
#